data_AF-A0A4S2VNH0-F1
#
_entry.id   AF-A0A4S2VNH0-F1
#
_cell.length_a   1.000
_cell.length_b   1.000
_cell.length_c   1.000
_cell.angle_alpha   90.00
_cell.angle_beta   90.00
_cell.angle_gamma   90.00
#
_symmetry.space_group_name_H-M   'P 1'
#
loop_
_entity.id
_entity.type
_entity.pdbx_description
1 polymer ?
#
loop_
_entity_poly.entity_id
_entity_poly.type
_entity_poly.pdbx_seq_one_letter_code
_entity_poly.pdbx_strand_id
1 'polypeptide(L)'
;MRNTTVSPGTPCPAPPRPGEPPLHRLELAGPGTVPFAAGPFDELGPLSRSDRPHRHTFYEIVHIVAGSGTHVVDLAGHAVRPRRLAVVLPGQVHCWQDQKGLDGALALFTEDFLVDHPGDRALLRRIGQRCWFDLSEAEHERTGRLMADMAAECRQRAPGHESVLRALLHVLIVRTARLPTPGAGRADRSGEPVGSHGSAAPGAPPTLAEAFIRLTAGSVARSVRECAQELGVTPGHLTRTVRAATGRTPGRLLNEARAYRAQRLLAHTGLPVRQVAARVGFADPAYFCRFFRRETGTSPGEFRKHHSSRLPSIDPGRADA
;
A
#
# COMPACT_ATOMS: atom_id res chain seq x y z
N MET A 1 5.62 19.69 -30.12
CA MET A 1 6.57 19.64 -29.00
C MET A 1 5.90 20.16 -27.74
N ARG A 2 5.76 19.31 -26.72
CA ARG A 2 5.87 19.62 -25.28
C ARG A 2 5.69 18.28 -24.54
N ASN A 3 6.81 17.57 -24.47
CA ASN A 3 7.03 16.47 -23.54
C ASN A 3 7.00 17.06 -22.13
N THR A 4 6.11 16.57 -21.26
CA THR A 4 6.31 16.71 -19.82
C THR A 4 7.05 15.48 -19.35
N THR A 5 8.35 15.48 -19.64
CA THR A 5 9.34 14.58 -19.05
C THR A 5 9.62 15.09 -17.65
N VAL A 6 9.36 14.28 -16.64
CA VAL A 6 9.86 14.52 -15.28
C VAL A 6 10.84 13.39 -14.99
N SER A 7 12.08 13.75 -14.65
CA SER A 7 13.17 12.80 -14.44
C SER A 7 12.98 12.01 -13.14
N PRO A 8 13.49 10.77 -13.04
CA PRO A 8 13.46 9.98 -11.82
C PRO A 8 14.04 10.77 -10.64
N GLY A 9 13.31 10.84 -9.53
CA GLY A 9 13.70 11.61 -8.35
C GLY A 9 13.24 13.07 -8.31
N THR A 10 12.39 13.52 -9.24
CA THR A 10 11.83 14.88 -9.17
C THR A 10 10.68 14.92 -8.15
N PRO A 11 10.71 15.81 -7.14
CA PRO A 11 9.61 15.97 -6.19
C PRO A 11 8.34 16.47 -6.90
N CYS A 12 7.18 16.09 -6.36
CA CYS A 12 5.87 16.60 -6.78
C CYS A 12 5.90 18.13 -6.95
N PRO A 13 5.36 18.71 -8.06
CA PRO A 13 5.31 20.17 -8.25
C PRO A 13 4.35 20.86 -7.28
N ALA A 14 3.49 20.11 -6.58
CA ALA A 14 2.76 20.61 -5.43
C ALA A 14 3.60 20.32 -4.17
N PRO A 15 4.09 21.34 -3.45
CA PRO A 15 4.78 21.12 -2.20
C PRO A 15 3.85 20.33 -1.25
N PRO A 16 4.39 19.36 -0.47
CA PRO A 16 3.60 18.68 0.53
C PRO A 16 2.94 19.74 1.43
N ARG A 17 1.64 19.57 1.70
CA ARG A 17 0.95 20.46 2.64
C ARG A 17 1.70 20.40 3.98
N PRO A 18 1.85 21.52 4.71
CA PRO A 18 2.58 21.54 5.97
C PRO A 18 2.10 20.42 6.90
N GLY A 19 3.02 19.51 7.28
CA GLY A 19 2.74 18.36 8.15
C GLY A 19 2.33 17.05 7.48
N GLU A 20 2.26 16.95 6.14
CA GLU A 20 2.00 15.68 5.45
C GLU A 20 3.29 14.96 5.01
N PRO A 21 3.39 13.63 5.26
CA PRO A 21 4.44 12.81 4.67
C PRO A 21 4.41 12.89 3.13
N PRO A 22 5.57 12.85 2.44
CA PRO A 22 5.64 12.79 0.99
C PRO A 22 4.82 11.62 0.41
N LEU A 23 4.19 11.85 -0.74
CA LEU A 23 3.49 10.81 -1.52
C LEU A 23 4.29 10.49 -2.78
N HIS A 24 4.77 9.26 -2.88
CA HIS A 24 5.50 8.74 -4.03
C HIS A 24 4.56 8.01 -5.00
N ARG A 25 4.89 8.11 -6.29
CA ARG A 25 4.25 7.35 -7.36
C ARG A 25 5.29 6.43 -7.98
N LEU A 26 4.82 5.31 -8.54
CA LEU A 26 5.68 4.44 -9.31
C LEU A 26 5.84 5.08 -10.69
N GLU A 27 6.92 5.84 -10.86
CA GLU A 27 7.25 6.48 -12.12
C GLU A 27 8.17 5.57 -12.92
N LEU A 28 7.75 5.22 -14.14
CA LEU A 28 8.50 4.33 -15.02
C LEU A 28 8.84 5.04 -16.32
N ALA A 29 10.05 4.78 -16.81
CA ALA A 29 10.60 5.49 -17.95
C ALA A 29 9.97 5.02 -19.27
N GLY A 30 9.01 5.79 -19.78
CA GLY A 30 8.60 5.76 -21.19
C GLY A 30 7.22 5.13 -21.46
N PRO A 31 6.58 5.51 -22.59
CA PRO A 31 5.31 4.93 -23.02
C PRO A 31 5.44 3.43 -23.27
N GLY A 32 4.51 2.63 -22.75
CA GLY A 32 4.54 1.16 -22.83
C GLY A 32 5.32 0.47 -21.70
N THR A 33 5.74 1.19 -20.66
CA THR A 33 6.31 0.56 -19.46
C THR A 33 5.23 0.02 -18.55
N VAL A 34 5.37 -1.27 -18.23
CA VAL A 34 4.53 -2.03 -17.30
C VAL A 34 4.62 -1.40 -15.91
N PRO A 35 3.51 -1.11 -15.21
CA PRO A 35 3.54 -0.46 -13.89
C PRO A 35 3.99 -1.41 -12.76
N PHE A 36 5.18 -1.99 -12.94
CA PHE A 36 5.84 -2.98 -12.12
C PHE A 36 7.37 -2.74 -12.16
N ALA A 37 8.04 -2.86 -11.01
CA ALA A 37 9.49 -2.87 -10.91
C ALA A 37 9.91 -3.87 -9.82
N ALA A 38 10.97 -4.63 -10.05
CA ALA A 38 11.56 -5.49 -9.04
C ALA A 38 13.08 -5.46 -9.12
N GLY A 39 13.74 -5.58 -7.97
CA GLY A 39 15.19 -5.53 -7.87
C GLY A 39 15.68 -5.44 -6.43
N PRO A 40 17.00 -5.51 -6.21
CA PRO A 40 17.60 -5.23 -4.92
C PRO A 40 17.37 -3.78 -4.52
N PHE A 41 17.44 -3.51 -3.21
CA PHE A 41 17.26 -2.15 -2.69
C PHE A 41 18.16 -1.11 -3.37
N ASP A 42 19.40 -1.48 -3.70
CA ASP A 42 20.38 -0.59 -4.34
C ASP A 42 20.00 -0.20 -5.78
N GLU A 43 19.31 -1.09 -6.50
CA GLU A 43 18.89 -0.85 -7.89
C GLU A 43 17.61 0.01 -7.97
N LEU A 44 16.76 -0.03 -6.94
CA LEU A 44 15.47 0.68 -6.93
C LEU A 44 15.55 2.14 -6.44
N GLY A 45 16.78 2.63 -6.21
CA GLY A 45 17.06 4.01 -5.89
C GLY A 45 16.94 4.36 -4.40
N PRO A 46 17.28 5.60 -4.02
CA PRO A 46 17.51 5.98 -2.62
C PRO A 46 16.24 5.95 -1.75
N LEU A 47 15.05 5.97 -2.36
CA LEU A 47 13.79 5.91 -1.63
C LEU A 47 13.51 4.50 -1.07
N SER A 48 14.13 3.45 -1.62
CA SER A 48 13.94 2.06 -1.16
C SER A 48 14.31 1.86 0.32
N ARG A 49 15.23 2.69 0.84
CA ARG A 49 15.67 2.68 2.25
C ARG A 49 15.40 4.01 2.97
N SER A 50 14.38 4.76 2.56
CA SER A 50 14.12 6.07 3.18
C SER A 50 13.79 5.95 4.66
N ASP A 51 14.51 6.73 5.47
CA ASP A 51 14.31 6.88 6.91
C ASP A 51 13.24 7.93 7.26
N ARG A 52 12.81 8.70 6.26
CA ARG A 52 11.77 9.70 6.40
C ARG A 52 10.39 9.06 6.16
N PRO A 53 9.41 9.31 7.05
CA PRO A 53 8.04 8.85 6.83
C PRO A 53 7.52 9.30 5.46
N HIS A 54 7.06 8.35 4.66
CA HIS A 54 6.49 8.59 3.33
C HIS A 54 5.36 7.59 3.04
N ARG A 55 4.59 7.84 1.99
CA ARG A 55 3.54 6.95 1.50
C ARG A 55 3.67 6.79 -0.01
N HIS A 56 3.13 5.71 -0.56
CA HIS A 56 3.14 5.47 -2.01
C HIS A 56 1.74 5.12 -2.56
N THR A 57 1.53 5.34 -3.87
CA THR A 57 0.28 4.97 -4.57
C THR A 57 0.25 3.54 -5.12
N PHE A 58 1.32 2.77 -4.90
CA PHE A 58 1.53 1.41 -5.38
C PHE A 58 1.60 0.41 -4.22
N TYR A 59 1.63 -0.88 -4.51
CA TYR A 59 1.94 -1.94 -3.54
C TYR A 59 3.45 -2.15 -3.51
N GLU A 60 3.99 -2.42 -2.33
CA GLU A 60 5.39 -2.76 -2.12
C GLU A 60 5.47 -4.08 -1.36
N ILE A 61 6.19 -5.05 -1.93
CA ILE A 61 6.56 -6.30 -1.24
C ILE A 61 8.06 -6.26 -1.00
N VAL A 62 8.48 -6.45 0.24
CA VAL A 62 9.88 -6.37 0.67
C VAL A 62 10.34 -7.72 1.18
N HIS A 63 11.41 -8.28 0.61
CA HIS A 63 12.04 -9.52 1.06
C HIS A 63 13.38 -9.21 1.70
N ILE A 64 13.56 -9.56 2.98
CA ILE A 64 14.78 -9.27 3.75
C ILE A 64 15.71 -10.48 3.72
N VAL A 65 16.91 -10.25 3.18
CA VAL A 65 18.00 -11.24 3.11
C VAL A 65 18.98 -11.03 4.24
N ALA A 66 19.40 -9.79 4.51
CA ALA A 66 20.33 -9.46 5.59
C ALA A 66 20.00 -8.11 6.25
N GLY A 67 20.66 -7.87 7.38
CA GLY A 67 20.58 -6.62 8.12
C GLY A 67 19.59 -6.62 9.27
N SER A 68 19.53 -5.48 9.95
CA SER A 68 18.69 -5.22 11.10
C SER A 68 18.18 -3.78 11.11
N GLY A 69 17.23 -3.48 12.00
CA GLY A 69 16.62 -2.17 12.18
C GLY A 69 15.15 -2.30 12.55
N THR A 70 14.40 -1.23 12.32
CA THR A 70 12.94 -1.20 12.52
C THR A 70 12.28 -0.68 11.25
N HIS A 71 11.26 -1.38 10.76
CA HIS A 71 10.37 -0.86 9.73
C HIS A 71 9.10 -0.37 10.39
N VAL A 72 8.87 0.94 10.35
CA VAL A 72 7.65 1.52 10.89
C VAL A 72 6.63 1.58 9.77
N VAL A 73 5.47 0.94 9.95
CA VAL A 73 4.35 0.96 8.98
C VAL A 73 3.08 1.35 9.73
N ASP A 74 2.44 2.44 9.31
CA ASP A 74 1.27 3.02 9.98
C ASP A 74 1.44 3.13 11.50
N LEU A 75 2.67 3.53 11.91
CA LEU A 75 3.13 3.71 13.30
C LEU A 75 3.49 2.44 14.06
N ALA A 76 3.17 1.26 13.53
CA ALA A 76 3.62 0.02 14.11
C ALA A 76 5.09 -0.22 13.76
N GLY A 77 5.95 -0.26 14.77
CA GLY A 77 7.35 -0.63 14.63
C GLY A 77 7.50 -2.14 14.49
N HIS A 78 8.15 -2.58 13.42
CA HIS A 78 8.44 -3.99 13.17
C HIS A 78 9.94 -4.24 13.14
N ALA A 79 10.43 -5.09 14.04
CA ALA A 79 11.84 -5.48 14.06
C ALA A 79 12.24 -6.17 12.74
N VAL A 80 13.27 -5.65 12.09
CA VAL A 80 13.82 -6.17 10.86
C VAL A 80 14.91 -7.18 11.18
N ARG A 81 14.81 -8.36 10.57
CA ARG A 81 15.82 -9.43 10.62
C ARG A 81 15.74 -10.27 9.35
N PRO A 82 16.76 -11.07 9.04
CA PRO A 82 16.73 -12.00 7.91
C PRO A 82 15.51 -12.91 7.90
N ARG A 83 15.16 -13.43 6.71
CA ARG A 83 14.07 -14.40 6.50
C ARG A 83 12.69 -13.83 6.83
N ARG A 84 12.47 -12.58 6.44
CA ARG A 84 11.18 -11.92 6.59
C ARG A 84 10.69 -11.35 5.26
N LEU A 85 9.37 -11.27 5.14
CA LEU A 85 8.69 -10.63 4.03
C LEU A 85 7.71 -9.58 4.58
N ALA A 86 7.70 -8.39 3.99
CA ALA A 86 6.73 -7.34 4.27
C ALA A 86 5.83 -7.09 3.06
N VAL A 87 4.60 -6.67 3.31
CA VAL A 87 3.67 -6.15 2.30
C VAL A 87 3.12 -4.82 2.77
N VAL A 88 3.45 -3.75 2.04
CA VAL A 88 2.98 -2.38 2.28
C VAL A 88 1.95 -2.03 1.20
N LEU A 89 0.76 -1.63 1.65
CA LEU A 89 -0.36 -1.26 0.80
C LEU A 89 -0.26 0.21 0.35
N PRO A 90 -0.86 0.55 -0.80
CA PRO A 90 -1.00 1.94 -1.22
C PRO A 90 -1.62 2.81 -0.11
N GLY A 91 -0.98 3.95 0.15
CA GLY A 91 -1.41 4.96 1.12
C GLY A 91 -0.94 4.73 2.56
N GLN A 92 -0.35 3.58 2.88
CA GLN A 92 0.27 3.37 4.20
C GLN A 92 1.49 4.27 4.33
N VAL A 93 1.67 4.84 5.53
CA VAL A 93 2.86 5.64 5.84
C VAL A 93 3.91 4.74 6.44
N HIS A 94 5.11 4.73 5.87
CA HIS A 94 6.19 3.90 6.35
C HIS A 94 7.55 4.59 6.27
N CYS A 95 8.50 4.13 7.09
CA CYS A 95 9.91 4.46 6.99
C CYS A 95 10.77 3.41 7.69
N TRP A 96 12.06 3.42 7.35
CA TRP A 96 13.07 2.62 8.04
C TRP A 96 13.69 3.42 9.20
N GLN A 97 14.03 2.75 10.29
CA GLN A 97 14.72 3.35 11.44
C GLN A 97 15.86 2.44 11.88
N ASP A 98 16.97 3.05 12.30
CA ASP A 98 18.15 2.36 12.85
C ASP A 98 18.67 1.19 11.99
N GLN A 99 18.52 1.33 10.66
CA GLN A 99 18.84 0.24 9.74
C GLN A 99 20.36 0.06 9.60
N LYS A 100 20.82 -1.19 9.71
CA LYS A 100 22.23 -1.57 9.58
C LYS A 100 22.38 -2.75 8.63
N GLY A 101 23.10 -2.55 7.53
CA GLY A 101 23.36 -3.59 6.53
C GLY A 101 22.08 -4.17 5.92
N LEU A 102 21.03 -3.36 5.78
CA LEU A 102 19.75 -3.80 5.23
C LEU A 102 19.90 -4.21 3.77
N ASP A 103 19.66 -5.48 3.51
CA ASP A 103 19.80 -6.07 2.19
C ASP A 103 18.64 -7.02 1.87
N GLY A 104 18.33 -7.14 0.58
CA GLY A 104 17.20 -7.87 0.07
C GLY A 104 16.66 -7.31 -1.23
N ALA A 105 15.40 -7.62 -1.53
CA ALA A 105 14.75 -7.24 -2.78
C ALA A 105 13.35 -6.66 -2.55
N LEU A 106 12.90 -5.83 -3.49
CA LEU A 106 11.55 -5.30 -3.51
C LEU A 106 10.83 -5.66 -4.81
N ALA A 107 9.51 -5.77 -4.73
CA ALA A 107 8.61 -5.77 -5.87
C ALA A 107 7.58 -4.65 -5.68
N LEU A 108 7.57 -3.69 -6.60
CA LEU A 108 6.75 -2.49 -6.58
C LEU A 108 5.78 -2.54 -7.75
N PHE A 109 4.48 -2.41 -7.52
CA PHE A 109 3.50 -2.51 -8.60
C PHE A 109 2.20 -1.77 -8.31
N THR A 110 1.58 -1.24 -9.35
CA THR A 110 0.27 -0.58 -9.20
C THR A 110 -0.87 -1.58 -9.21
N GLU A 111 -2.06 -1.12 -8.81
CA GLU A 111 -3.27 -1.93 -8.90
C GLU A 111 -3.60 -2.34 -10.35
N ASP A 112 -3.26 -1.51 -11.33
CA ASP A 112 -3.49 -1.78 -12.77
C ASP A 112 -2.68 -2.98 -13.27
N PHE A 113 -1.66 -3.42 -12.52
CA PHE A 113 -0.89 -4.60 -12.88
C PHE A 113 -1.60 -5.92 -12.54
N LEU A 114 -2.64 -5.89 -11.69
CA LEU A 114 -3.33 -7.08 -11.15
C LEU A 114 -4.51 -7.57 -12.03
N VAL A 115 -4.62 -7.07 -13.27
CA VAL A 115 -5.82 -7.26 -14.13
C VAL A 115 -6.16 -8.73 -14.37
N ASP A 116 -5.15 -9.59 -14.55
CA ASP A 116 -5.35 -11.02 -14.88
C ASP A 116 -5.73 -11.87 -13.65
N HIS A 117 -5.54 -11.34 -12.44
CA HIS A 117 -5.80 -12.03 -11.18
C HIS A 117 -6.55 -11.15 -10.18
N PRO A 118 -7.85 -10.86 -10.40
CA PRO A 118 -8.61 -9.96 -9.54
C PRO A 118 -8.72 -10.44 -8.08
N GLY A 119 -8.54 -11.74 -7.82
CA GLY A 119 -8.46 -12.32 -6.48
C GLY A 119 -7.25 -11.85 -5.68
N ASP A 120 -6.13 -11.51 -6.34
CA ASP A 120 -4.89 -11.09 -5.70
C ASP A 120 -5.06 -9.80 -4.92
N ARG A 121 -5.94 -8.94 -5.38
CA ARG A 121 -6.33 -7.73 -4.67
C ARG A 121 -6.88 -8.02 -3.27
N ALA A 122 -7.74 -9.04 -3.15
CA ALA A 122 -8.31 -9.42 -1.86
C ALA A 122 -7.26 -10.07 -0.97
N LEU A 123 -6.38 -10.89 -1.56
CA LEU A 123 -5.24 -11.50 -0.87
C LEU A 123 -4.26 -10.44 -0.36
N LEU A 124 -3.86 -9.47 -1.19
CA LEU A 124 -2.99 -8.35 -0.85
C LEU A 124 -3.53 -7.55 0.32
N ARG A 125 -4.83 -7.22 0.31
CA ARG A 125 -5.46 -6.55 1.46
C ARG A 125 -5.34 -7.37 2.75
N ARG A 126 -5.58 -8.69 2.66
CA ARG A 126 -5.49 -9.59 3.81
C ARG A 126 -4.05 -9.71 4.34
N ILE A 127 -3.07 -9.87 3.45
CA ILE A 127 -1.66 -10.01 3.86
C ILE A 127 -1.06 -8.67 4.29
N GLY A 128 -1.45 -7.56 3.67
CA GLY A 128 -1.02 -6.21 4.06
C GLY A 128 -1.58 -5.75 5.42
N GLN A 129 -2.77 -6.23 5.83
CA GLN A 129 -3.26 -6.04 7.20
C GLN A 129 -2.37 -6.69 8.25
N ARG A 130 -1.68 -7.78 7.89
CA ARG A 130 -0.71 -8.45 8.75
C ARG A 130 0.68 -7.80 8.65
N CYS A 131 0.95 -7.13 7.53
CA CYS A 131 2.18 -6.42 7.17
C CYS A 131 3.41 -7.31 7.06
N TRP A 132 3.75 -8.11 8.08
CA TRP A 132 4.99 -8.89 8.16
C TRP A 132 4.78 -10.40 8.33
N PHE A 133 5.70 -11.15 7.72
CA PHE A 133 5.72 -12.60 7.67
C PHE A 133 7.12 -13.13 7.98
N ASP A 134 7.17 -14.18 8.79
CA ASP A 134 8.38 -14.96 9.01
C ASP A 134 8.43 -16.12 8.04
N LEU A 135 9.60 -16.32 7.45
CA LEU A 135 9.85 -17.38 6.47
C LEU A 135 10.71 -18.46 7.12
N SER A 136 10.31 -19.73 6.96
CA SER A 136 11.24 -20.85 7.09
C SER A 136 12.37 -20.72 6.06
N GLU A 137 13.44 -21.48 6.25
CA GLU A 137 14.56 -21.48 5.31
C GLU A 137 14.13 -21.83 3.87
N ALA A 138 13.32 -22.89 3.73
CA ALA A 138 12.78 -23.30 2.43
C ALA A 138 11.83 -22.25 1.81
N GLU A 139 11.07 -21.50 2.61
CA GLU A 139 10.24 -20.40 2.11
C GLU A 139 11.08 -19.18 1.73
N HIS A 140 12.12 -18.88 2.50
CA HIS A 140 13.05 -17.80 2.25
C HIS A 140 13.77 -17.99 0.91
N GLU A 141 14.32 -19.18 0.66
CA GLU A 141 14.96 -19.51 -0.62
C GLU A 141 14.00 -19.44 -1.81
N ARG A 142 12.80 -20.03 -1.67
CA ARG A 142 11.79 -20.03 -2.73
C ARG A 142 11.31 -18.62 -3.05
N THR A 143 11.19 -17.77 -2.04
CA THR A 143 10.83 -16.36 -2.19
C THR A 143 11.94 -15.59 -2.88
N GLY A 144 13.21 -15.80 -2.46
CA GLY A 144 14.37 -15.18 -3.08
C GLY A 144 14.46 -15.49 -4.58
N ARG A 145 14.22 -16.75 -4.99
CA ARG A 145 14.16 -17.13 -6.41
C ARG A 145 13.08 -16.39 -7.18
N LEU A 146 11.85 -16.32 -6.66
CA LEU A 146 10.77 -15.56 -7.30
C LEU A 146 11.11 -14.07 -7.45
N MET A 147 11.71 -13.45 -6.42
CA MET A 147 12.14 -12.05 -6.47
C MET A 147 13.23 -11.83 -7.51
N ALA A 148 14.20 -12.75 -7.59
CA ALA A 148 15.27 -12.71 -8.59
C ALA A 148 14.74 -12.89 -10.02
N ASP A 149 13.82 -13.82 -10.23
CA ASP A 149 13.16 -14.05 -11.53
C ASP A 149 12.38 -12.80 -11.97
N MET A 150 11.60 -12.17 -11.08
CA MET A 150 10.90 -10.92 -11.39
C MET A 150 11.87 -9.78 -11.74
N ALA A 151 12.98 -9.65 -11.02
CA ALA A 151 14.00 -8.64 -11.30
C ALA A 151 14.71 -8.91 -12.66
N ALA A 152 15.01 -10.17 -12.96
CA ALA A 152 15.59 -10.56 -14.25
C ALA A 152 14.63 -10.25 -15.40
N GLU A 153 13.35 -10.56 -15.25
CA GLU A 153 12.32 -10.30 -16.25
C GLU A 153 12.14 -8.79 -16.49
N CYS A 154 12.20 -7.96 -15.44
CA CYS A 154 12.19 -6.49 -15.54
C CYS A 154 13.36 -5.92 -16.35
N ARG A 155 14.53 -6.56 -16.26
CA ARG A 155 15.75 -6.16 -17.00
C ARG A 155 15.74 -6.65 -18.45
N GLN A 156 15.32 -7.90 -18.68
CA GLN A 156 15.37 -8.52 -20.01
C GLN A 156 14.27 -8.01 -20.94
N ARG A 157 13.06 -7.77 -20.42
CA ARG A 157 11.89 -7.28 -21.18
C ARG A 157 11.62 -8.06 -22.48
N ALA A 158 11.76 -9.38 -22.42
CA ALA A 158 11.48 -10.26 -23.55
C ALA A 158 9.99 -10.17 -23.98
N PRO A 159 9.63 -10.61 -25.20
CA PRO A 159 8.23 -10.75 -25.59
C PRO A 159 7.46 -11.60 -24.57
N GLY A 160 6.34 -11.08 -24.07
CA GLY A 160 5.52 -11.75 -23.05
C GLY A 160 5.94 -11.49 -21.59
N HIS A 161 6.97 -10.68 -21.34
CA HIS A 161 7.48 -10.40 -19.99
C HIS A 161 6.40 -9.95 -18.99
N GLU A 162 5.42 -9.15 -19.41
CA GLU A 162 4.33 -8.73 -18.51
C GLU A 162 3.54 -9.92 -17.96
N SER A 163 3.24 -10.90 -18.82
CA SER A 163 2.49 -12.10 -18.44
C SER A 163 3.30 -12.95 -17.47
N VAL A 164 4.62 -13.06 -17.69
CA VAL A 164 5.53 -13.76 -16.78
C VAL A 164 5.56 -13.06 -15.43
N LEU A 165 5.76 -11.74 -15.41
CA LEU A 165 5.76 -10.93 -14.18
C LEU A 165 4.45 -11.08 -13.40
N ARG A 166 3.29 -11.06 -14.08
CA ARG A 166 1.97 -11.27 -13.42
C ARG A 166 1.86 -12.66 -12.80
N ALA A 167 2.31 -13.70 -13.52
CA ALA A 167 2.28 -15.06 -13.00
C ALA A 167 3.22 -15.23 -11.78
N LEU A 168 4.43 -14.69 -11.84
CA LEU A 168 5.39 -14.72 -10.74
C LEU A 168 4.86 -13.96 -9.51
N LEU A 169 4.30 -12.77 -9.73
CA LEU A 169 3.68 -11.97 -8.68
C LEU A 169 2.49 -12.70 -8.05
N HIS A 170 1.63 -13.31 -8.87
CA HIS A 170 0.49 -14.10 -8.39
C HIS A 170 0.95 -15.24 -7.49
N VAL A 171 1.96 -16.00 -7.92
CA VAL A 171 2.55 -17.09 -7.12
C VAL A 171 3.10 -16.55 -5.80
N LEU A 172 3.80 -15.41 -5.81
CA LEU A 172 4.31 -14.78 -4.60
C LEU A 172 3.18 -14.40 -3.64
N ILE A 173 2.14 -13.72 -4.12
CA ILE A 173 0.98 -13.28 -3.32
C ILE A 173 0.27 -14.48 -2.69
N VAL A 174 -0.03 -15.50 -3.49
CA VAL A 174 -0.74 -16.70 -3.03
C VAL A 174 0.10 -17.47 -2.00
N ARG A 175 1.41 -17.60 -2.20
CA ARG A 175 2.31 -18.26 -1.23
C ARG A 175 2.38 -17.48 0.07
N THR A 176 2.56 -16.17 0.02
CA THR A 176 2.55 -15.30 1.21
C THR A 176 1.23 -15.43 1.97
N ALA A 177 0.11 -15.48 1.25
CA ALA A 177 -1.21 -15.63 1.85
C ALA A 177 -1.46 -16.99 2.52
N ARG A 178 -0.61 -18.00 2.28
CA ARG A 178 -0.64 -19.31 2.95
C ARG A 178 0.30 -19.39 4.16
N LEU A 179 1.17 -18.40 4.36
CA LEU A 179 2.12 -18.41 5.48
C LEU A 179 1.38 -18.32 6.83
N PRO A 180 1.78 -19.12 7.83
CA PRO A 180 1.09 -19.20 9.12
C PRO A 180 1.14 -17.86 9.86
N THR A 181 0.06 -17.49 10.55
CA THR A 181 0.03 -16.31 11.42
C THR A 181 0.84 -16.57 12.70
N PRO A 182 1.75 -15.66 13.11
CA PRO A 182 2.48 -15.83 14.36
C PRO A 182 1.47 -15.87 15.52
N GLY A 183 1.48 -16.95 16.30
CA GLY A 183 0.61 -17.12 17.47
C GLY A 183 -0.39 -18.29 17.43
N ALA A 184 -0.50 -19.04 16.33
CA ALA A 184 -1.43 -20.18 16.25
C ALA A 184 -0.84 -21.54 16.72
N GLY A 185 0.41 -21.58 17.19
CA GLY A 185 1.03 -22.81 17.68
C GLY A 185 2.18 -22.55 18.63
N ARG A 186 2.17 -23.24 19.78
CA ARG A 186 3.12 -23.23 20.91
C ARG A 186 2.82 -22.19 22.01
N ALA A 187 1.72 -22.44 22.72
CA ALA A 187 1.69 -22.21 24.16
C ALA A 187 2.15 -23.50 24.86
N ASP A 188 3.41 -23.56 25.28
CA ASP A 188 3.81 -24.39 26.43
C ASP A 188 4.95 -23.71 27.21
N ARG A 189 4.92 -24.01 28.50
CA ARG A 189 5.35 -23.31 29.71
C ARG A 189 6.84 -23.01 29.89
N SER A 190 7.07 -21.93 30.65
CA SER A 190 7.94 -21.83 31.86
C SER A 190 9.11 -20.80 31.80
N GLY A 191 9.18 -19.92 32.82
CA GLY A 191 10.37 -19.14 33.17
C GLY A 191 10.14 -17.64 33.42
N GLU A 192 10.42 -17.18 34.63
CA GLU A 192 10.12 -15.88 35.26
C GLU A 192 11.02 -14.67 34.85
N PRO A 193 10.71 -13.43 35.29
CA PRO A 193 11.06 -12.17 34.62
C PRO A 193 12.28 -11.44 35.22
N VAL A 194 13.03 -10.70 34.39
CA VAL A 194 14.00 -9.68 34.84
C VAL A 194 13.98 -8.45 33.93
N GLY A 195 13.73 -7.28 34.52
CA GLY A 195 14.42 -6.02 34.19
C GLY A 195 13.97 -5.26 32.93
N SER A 196 13.05 -4.32 33.13
CA SER A 196 12.59 -3.30 32.18
C SER A 196 13.74 -2.45 31.61
N HIS A 197 13.78 -2.27 30.28
CA HIS A 197 13.78 -0.96 29.62
C HIS A 197 13.17 -1.06 28.20
N GLY A 198 11.92 -0.61 28.09
CA GLY A 198 11.38 0.11 26.93
C GLY A 198 11.41 -0.54 25.55
N SER A 199 10.76 -1.69 25.36
CA SER A 199 10.36 -2.16 24.03
C SER A 199 9.00 -2.83 24.14
N ALA A 200 8.00 -2.32 23.41
CA ALA A 200 6.65 -2.85 23.43
C ALA A 200 6.64 -4.29 22.90
N ALA A 201 6.23 -5.23 23.73
CA ALA A 201 6.21 -6.66 23.43
C ALA A 201 5.27 -6.99 22.24
N PRO A 202 5.60 -8.01 21.42
CA PRO A 202 4.74 -8.48 20.36
C PRO A 202 3.53 -9.21 20.97
N GLY A 203 2.38 -8.53 21.01
CA GLY A 203 1.16 -9.00 21.66
C GLY A 203 0.39 -7.91 22.41
N ALA A 204 0.94 -6.70 22.52
CA ALA A 204 0.20 -5.55 23.05
C ALA A 204 -1.05 -5.26 22.18
N PRO A 205 -2.21 -4.96 22.79
CA PRO A 205 -3.38 -4.51 22.04
C PRO A 205 -3.00 -3.28 21.19
N PRO A 206 -3.50 -3.18 19.94
CA PRO A 206 -3.11 -2.11 19.04
C PRO A 206 -3.35 -0.76 19.70
N THR A 207 -2.42 0.18 19.52
CA THR A 207 -2.61 1.53 20.05
C THR A 207 -3.89 2.14 19.46
N LEU A 208 -4.50 3.11 20.16
CA LEU A 208 -5.72 3.75 19.67
C LEU A 208 -5.57 4.34 18.25
N ALA A 209 -4.36 4.79 17.90
CA ALA A 209 -4.04 5.27 16.56
C ALA A 209 -4.00 4.13 15.53
N GLU A 210 -3.35 3.01 15.84
CA GLU A 210 -3.35 1.80 14.98
C GLU A 210 -4.76 1.23 14.79
N ALA A 211 -5.54 1.16 15.88
CA ALA A 211 -6.91 0.71 15.85
C ALA A 211 -7.76 1.63 14.94
N PHE A 212 -7.58 2.95 15.03
CA PHE A 212 -8.22 3.91 14.13
C PHE A 212 -7.82 3.71 12.66
N ILE A 213 -6.53 3.54 12.36
CA ILE A 213 -6.06 3.34 10.98
C ILE A 213 -6.65 2.06 10.39
N ARG A 214 -6.63 0.94 11.13
CA ARG A 214 -7.28 -0.32 10.73
C ARG A 214 -8.77 -0.12 10.46
N LEU A 215 -9.46 0.63 11.32
CA LEU A 215 -10.87 0.97 11.16
C LEU A 215 -11.14 1.71 9.84
N THR A 216 -10.27 2.67 9.50
CA THR A 216 -10.40 3.46 8.27
C THR A 216 -10.16 2.63 7.00
N ALA A 217 -9.34 1.59 7.06
CA ALA A 217 -9.05 0.71 5.92
C ALA A 217 -10.25 -0.18 5.55
N GLY A 218 -11.03 -0.64 6.55
CA GLY A 218 -12.09 -1.64 6.38
C GLY A 218 -13.48 -1.13 6.00
N SER A 219 -13.90 0.07 6.46
CA SER A 219 -15.32 0.47 6.35
C SER A 219 -15.59 1.67 5.45
N VAL A 220 -16.77 1.65 4.83
CA VAL A 220 -17.37 2.73 4.03
C VAL A 220 -17.81 3.89 4.93
N ALA A 221 -17.64 5.12 4.42
CA ALA A 221 -18.30 6.35 4.87
C ALA A 221 -18.42 6.61 6.39
N ARG A 222 -17.30 6.53 7.15
CA ARG A 222 -17.31 6.87 8.59
C ARG A 222 -16.82 8.29 8.87
N SER A 223 -17.46 8.98 9.80
CA SER A 223 -17.05 10.24 10.40
C SER A 223 -16.07 10.01 11.55
N VAL A 224 -15.33 11.05 11.94
CA VAL A 224 -14.43 10.98 13.12
C VAL A 224 -15.20 10.61 14.38
N ARG A 225 -16.46 11.05 14.51
CA ARG A 225 -17.33 10.76 15.65
C ARG A 225 -17.69 9.28 15.73
N GLU A 226 -18.08 8.68 14.61
CA GLU A 226 -18.41 7.25 14.54
C GLU A 226 -17.18 6.40 14.86
N CYS A 227 -16.01 6.76 14.29
CA CYS A 227 -14.77 6.06 14.61
C CYS A 227 -14.41 6.18 16.11
N ALA A 228 -14.59 7.36 16.71
CA ALA A 228 -14.33 7.56 18.13
C ALA A 228 -15.26 6.71 19.01
N GLN A 229 -16.54 6.65 18.65
CA GLN A 229 -17.53 5.85 19.35
C GLN A 229 -17.25 4.34 19.24
N GLU A 230 -16.88 3.85 18.06
CA GLU A 230 -16.52 2.45 17.83
C GLU A 230 -15.24 2.04 18.57
N LEU A 231 -14.33 2.99 18.78
CA LEU A 231 -13.09 2.79 19.55
C LEU A 231 -13.27 3.07 21.06
N GLY A 232 -14.48 3.39 21.52
CA GLY A 232 -14.75 3.64 22.94
C GLY A 232 -14.12 4.91 23.51
N VAL A 233 -13.81 5.91 22.68
CA VAL A 233 -13.12 7.14 23.08
C VAL A 233 -13.86 8.41 22.68
N THR A 234 -13.50 9.55 23.29
CA THR A 234 -14.02 10.85 22.85
C THR A 234 -13.36 11.29 21.54
N PRO A 235 -14.06 12.04 20.66
CA PRO A 235 -13.47 12.56 19.42
C PRO A 235 -12.24 13.45 19.65
N GLY A 236 -12.21 14.18 20.77
CA GLY A 236 -11.07 15.00 21.18
C GLY A 236 -9.85 14.16 21.61
N HIS A 237 -10.08 13.07 22.34
CA HIS A 237 -9.02 12.11 22.67
C HIS A 237 -8.49 11.42 21.42
N LEU A 238 -9.39 10.91 20.55
CA LEU A 238 -9.01 10.33 19.25
C LEU A 238 -8.18 11.32 18.41
N THR A 239 -8.61 12.58 18.34
CA THR A 239 -7.89 13.61 17.59
C THR A 239 -6.51 13.87 18.14
N ARG A 240 -6.34 13.99 19.46
CA ARG A 240 -5.02 14.15 20.07
C ARG A 240 -4.14 12.93 19.81
N THR A 241 -4.63 11.73 20.07
CA THR A 241 -3.83 10.51 19.97
C THR A 241 -3.42 10.24 18.52
N VAL A 242 -4.33 10.40 17.57
CA VAL A 242 -4.02 10.25 16.14
C VAL A 242 -3.11 11.36 15.64
N ARG A 243 -3.26 12.62 16.08
CA ARG A 243 -2.34 13.70 15.72
C ARG A 243 -0.95 13.48 16.31
N ALA A 244 -0.86 13.10 17.58
CA ALA A 244 0.39 12.84 18.27
C ALA A 244 1.16 11.70 17.59
N ALA A 245 0.44 10.67 17.14
CA ALA A 245 1.05 9.52 16.51
C ALA A 245 1.34 9.74 15.00
N THR A 246 0.39 10.29 14.23
CA THR A 246 0.48 10.37 12.75
C THR A 246 0.88 11.73 12.18
N GLY A 247 0.99 12.77 13.03
CA GLY A 247 1.11 14.17 12.61
C GLY A 247 -0.15 14.76 11.95
N ARG A 248 -1.17 13.94 11.69
CA ARG A 248 -2.38 14.30 10.93
C ARG A 248 -3.63 14.17 11.77
N THR A 249 -4.69 14.86 11.36
CA THR A 249 -5.99 14.76 12.03
C THR A 249 -6.74 13.51 11.58
N PRO A 250 -7.55 12.87 12.43
CA PRO A 250 -8.43 11.77 12.02
C PRO A 250 -9.28 12.08 10.78
N GLY A 251 -9.79 13.32 10.69
CA GLY A 251 -10.59 13.75 9.53
C GLY A 251 -9.79 13.81 8.24
N ARG A 252 -8.49 14.14 8.32
CA ARG A 252 -7.60 14.15 7.16
C ARG A 252 -7.37 12.74 6.63
N LEU A 253 -7.07 11.79 7.52
CA LEU A 253 -6.90 10.38 7.20
C LEU A 253 -8.15 9.77 6.56
N LEU A 254 -9.33 10.09 7.11
CA LEU A 254 -10.61 9.66 6.53
C LEU A 254 -10.83 10.24 5.13
N ASN A 255 -10.48 11.51 4.91
CA ASN A 255 -10.59 12.16 3.61
C ASN A 255 -9.63 11.54 2.58
N GLU A 256 -8.38 11.26 2.95
CA GLU A 256 -7.41 10.57 2.10
C GLU A 256 -7.92 9.18 1.69
N ALA A 257 -8.40 8.39 2.67
CA ALA A 257 -8.98 7.07 2.42
C ALA A 257 -10.22 7.13 1.50
N ARG A 258 -11.07 8.15 1.66
CA ARG A 258 -12.23 8.40 0.78
C ARG A 258 -11.82 8.77 -0.64
N ALA A 259 -10.83 9.65 -0.80
CA ALA A 259 -10.31 10.06 -2.10
C ALA A 259 -9.70 8.86 -2.85
N TYR A 260 -8.90 8.04 -2.16
CA TYR A 260 -8.31 6.83 -2.72
C TYR A 260 -9.37 5.83 -3.19
N ARG A 261 -10.40 5.57 -2.36
CA ARG A 261 -11.53 4.72 -2.76
C ARG A 261 -12.29 5.26 -3.96
N ALA A 262 -12.47 6.58 -4.02
CA ALA A 262 -13.14 7.23 -5.14
C ALA A 262 -12.34 7.08 -6.44
N GLN A 263 -11.02 7.29 -6.39
CA GLN A 263 -10.12 7.07 -7.53
C GLN A 263 -10.26 5.64 -8.06
N ARG A 264 -10.23 4.65 -7.17
CA ARG A 264 -10.40 3.24 -7.53
C ARG A 264 -11.75 2.92 -8.18
N LEU A 265 -12.84 3.47 -7.64
CA LEU A 265 -14.17 3.29 -8.24
C LEU A 265 -14.25 3.97 -9.62
N LEU A 266 -13.63 5.13 -9.79
CA LEU A 266 -13.61 5.85 -11.07
C LEU A 266 -12.79 5.13 -12.14
N ALA A 267 -11.67 4.52 -11.76
CA ALA A 267 -10.75 3.80 -12.65
C ALA A 267 -11.28 2.42 -13.06
N HIS A 268 -11.89 1.68 -12.13
CA HIS A 268 -12.21 0.26 -12.36
C HIS A 268 -13.70 -0.05 -12.49
N THR A 269 -14.56 0.97 -12.54
CA THR A 269 -16.00 0.76 -12.73
C THR A 269 -16.60 1.79 -13.68
N GLY A 270 -17.64 1.37 -14.42
CA GLY A 270 -18.49 2.27 -15.21
C GLY A 270 -19.48 3.09 -14.38
N LEU A 271 -19.40 3.06 -13.04
CA LEU A 271 -20.39 3.71 -12.17
C LEU A 271 -20.49 5.21 -12.48
N PRO A 272 -21.69 5.78 -12.65
CA PRO A 272 -21.87 7.22 -12.73
C PRO A 272 -21.23 7.94 -11.54
N VAL A 273 -20.67 9.13 -11.75
CA VAL A 273 -20.00 9.93 -10.70
C VAL A 273 -20.88 10.10 -9.46
N ARG A 274 -22.20 10.27 -9.63
CA ARG A 274 -23.18 10.31 -8.53
C ARG A 274 -23.17 9.04 -7.65
N GLN A 275 -23.01 7.87 -8.26
CA GLN A 275 -23.00 6.59 -7.56
C GLN A 275 -21.64 6.32 -6.88
N VAL A 276 -20.55 6.85 -7.46
CA VAL A 276 -19.24 6.85 -6.80
C VAL A 276 -19.28 7.75 -5.56
N ALA A 277 -19.85 8.96 -5.68
CA ALA A 277 -20.02 9.89 -4.57
C ALA A 277 -20.78 9.24 -3.40
N ALA A 278 -21.93 8.62 -3.67
CA ALA A 278 -22.71 7.91 -2.66
C ALA A 278 -21.90 6.80 -1.97
N ARG A 279 -21.18 5.97 -2.76
CA ARG A 279 -20.37 4.86 -2.25
C ARG A 279 -19.17 5.28 -1.41
N VAL A 280 -18.69 6.51 -1.55
CA VAL A 280 -17.58 7.04 -0.73
C VAL A 280 -18.05 7.98 0.38
N GLY A 281 -19.37 8.05 0.62
CA GLY A 281 -19.97 8.73 1.76
C GLY A 281 -20.37 10.18 1.51
N PHE A 282 -20.64 10.55 0.25
CA PHE A 282 -21.10 11.90 -0.12
C PHE A 282 -22.54 11.84 -0.62
N ALA A 283 -23.43 12.54 0.08
CA ALA A 283 -24.83 12.71 -0.33
C ALA A 283 -24.97 13.68 -1.53
N ASP A 284 -24.13 14.72 -1.58
CA ASP A 284 -24.11 15.70 -2.67
C ASP A 284 -22.97 15.38 -3.67
N PRO A 285 -23.30 14.99 -4.92
CA PRO A 285 -22.31 14.77 -5.98
C PRO A 285 -21.49 16.01 -6.34
N ALA A 286 -22.06 17.22 -6.24
CA ALA A 286 -21.33 18.45 -6.52
C ALA A 286 -20.27 18.71 -5.45
N TYR A 287 -20.62 18.51 -4.18
CA TYR A 287 -19.65 18.55 -3.08
C TYR A 287 -18.57 17.47 -3.22
N PHE A 288 -18.93 16.25 -3.64
CA PHE A 288 -17.94 15.21 -3.97
C PHE A 288 -16.97 15.65 -5.06
N CYS A 289 -17.44 16.25 -6.16
CA CYS A 289 -16.55 16.72 -7.23
C CYS A 289 -15.55 17.78 -6.73
N ARG A 290 -16.01 18.72 -5.89
CA ARG A 290 -15.12 19.72 -5.25
C ARG A 290 -14.13 19.08 -4.31
N PHE A 291 -14.59 18.15 -3.46
CA PHE A 291 -13.76 17.35 -2.58
C PHE A 291 -12.69 16.59 -3.38
N PHE A 292 -13.09 15.84 -4.39
CA PHE A 292 -12.19 15.00 -5.18
C PHE A 292 -11.13 15.83 -5.90
N ARG A 293 -11.51 16.97 -6.49
CA ARG A 293 -10.55 17.89 -7.11
C ARG A 293 -9.57 18.48 -6.11
N ARG A 294 -10.03 18.84 -4.91
CA ARG A 294 -9.16 19.35 -3.84
C ARG A 294 -8.17 18.29 -3.35
N GLU A 295 -8.57 17.01 -3.31
CA GLU A 295 -7.71 15.93 -2.83
C GLU A 295 -6.79 15.36 -3.90
N THR A 296 -7.19 15.38 -5.18
CA THR A 296 -6.49 14.66 -6.26
C THR A 296 -5.94 15.57 -7.35
N GLY A 297 -6.28 16.86 -7.35
CA GLY A 297 -5.88 17.85 -8.35
C GLY A 297 -6.71 17.86 -9.64
N THR A 298 -7.53 16.84 -9.90
CA THR A 298 -8.33 16.71 -11.14
C THR A 298 -9.80 16.41 -10.84
N SER A 299 -10.71 16.66 -11.79
CA SER A 299 -12.11 16.29 -11.61
C SER A 299 -12.31 14.77 -11.71
N PRO A 300 -13.36 14.19 -11.09
CA PRO A 300 -13.67 12.76 -11.24
C PRO A 300 -13.79 12.29 -12.69
N GLY A 301 -14.36 13.14 -13.56
CA GLY A 301 -14.55 12.84 -14.97
C GLY A 301 -13.24 12.84 -15.76
N GLU A 302 -12.38 13.83 -15.53
CA GLU A 302 -11.02 13.85 -16.12
C GLU A 302 -10.19 12.67 -15.61
N PHE A 303 -10.21 12.42 -14.31
CA PHE A 303 -9.52 11.28 -13.70
C PHE A 303 -9.91 9.97 -14.38
N ARG A 304 -11.21 9.75 -14.60
CA ARG A 304 -11.70 8.58 -15.35
C ARG A 304 -11.19 8.52 -16.79
N LYS A 305 -11.18 9.63 -17.52
CA LYS A 305 -10.70 9.65 -18.92
C LYS A 305 -9.22 9.27 -19.03
N HIS A 306 -8.41 9.67 -18.06
CA HIS A 306 -6.97 9.37 -18.04
C HIS A 306 -6.64 7.96 -17.53
N HIS A 307 -7.52 7.35 -16.74
CA HIS A 307 -7.29 6.03 -16.11
C HIS A 307 -8.24 4.94 -16.63
N SER A 308 -9.13 5.26 -17.57
CA SER A 308 -9.81 4.26 -18.38
C SER A 308 -8.81 3.76 -19.42
N SER A 309 -7.98 2.78 -19.07
CA SER A 309 -7.52 1.83 -20.07
C SER A 309 -8.78 1.21 -20.67
N ARG A 310 -9.16 1.70 -21.86
CA ARG A 310 -10.18 1.05 -22.67
C ARG A 310 -9.59 -0.32 -23.03
N LEU A 311 -9.91 -1.34 -22.26
CA LEU A 311 -10.02 -2.69 -22.82
C LEU A 311 -11.20 -2.63 -23.78
N PRO A 312 -11.00 -2.80 -25.11
CA PRO A 312 -12.12 -3.05 -26.00
C PRO A 312 -12.77 -4.34 -25.51
N SER A 313 -14.04 -4.25 -25.11
CA SER A 313 -14.86 -5.44 -24.86
C SER A 313 -15.01 -6.19 -26.18
N ILE A 314 -14.48 -7.41 -26.24
CA ILE A 314 -14.79 -8.37 -27.29
C ILE A 314 -16.13 -9.00 -26.89
N ASP A 315 -17.24 -8.43 -27.33
CA ASP A 315 -18.50 -9.16 -27.45
C ASP A 315 -19.16 -8.80 -28.78
N PRO A 316 -19.35 -9.75 -29.70
CA PRO A 316 -20.11 -9.54 -30.93
C PRO A 316 -21.58 -9.87 -30.69
N GLY A 317 -22.45 -8.86 -30.71
CA GLY A 317 -23.90 -9.04 -30.81
C GLY A 317 -24.68 -7.90 -30.14
N ARG A 318 -25.74 -7.34 -30.73
CA ARG A 318 -26.53 -7.72 -31.90
C ARG A 318 -27.19 -6.47 -32.48
N ALA A 319 -27.49 -6.55 -33.77
CA ALA A 319 -28.33 -5.64 -34.53
C ALA A 319 -29.68 -5.39 -33.85
N ASP A 320 -30.27 -4.22 -34.11
CA ASP A 320 -31.68 -4.10 -34.50
C ASP A 320 -31.91 -2.77 -35.23
N ALA A 321 -32.53 -2.91 -36.42
CA ALA A 321 -33.16 -1.94 -37.33
C ALA A 321 -32.33 -0.80 -37.95
#